data_AF-E3HHP1-F1
#
_entry.id   AF-E3HHP1-F1
#
_cell.length_a   1.000
_cell.length_b   1.000
_cell.length_c   1.000
_cell.angle_alpha   90.00
_cell.angle_beta   90.00
_cell.angle_gamma   90.00
#
_symmetry.space_group_name_H-M   'P 1'
#
loop_
_entity.id
_entity.type
_entity.pdbx_description
1 polymer ?
#
loop_
_entity_poly.entity_id
_entity_poly.type
_entity_poly.pdbx_seq_one_letter_code
_entity_poly.pdbx_strand_id
1 'polypeptide(L)' 'MRCAMERDELLAQMVSRSAELSSFGDWVDVLGRFADCLSLVSKRLEPAEVEQLLDVGATFYRTLARAEGYRLSTTLPPKG' A
#
# COMPACT_ATOMS: atom_id res chain seq x y z
N MET A 1 19.64 17.33 14.07
CA MET A 1 18.61 16.69 14.89
C MET A 1 17.54 16.16 13.93
N ARG A 2 17.50 14.85 13.67
CA ARG A 2 16.44 14.25 12.85
C ARG A 2 15.28 13.99 13.81
N CYS A 3 14.16 14.70 13.66
CA CYS A 3 12.94 14.34 14.37
C CYS A 3 12.58 12.92 13.94
N ALA A 4 12.66 11.95 14.85
CA ALA A 4 12.01 10.68 14.64
C ALA A 4 10.52 11.00 14.57
N MET A 5 9.92 10.82 13.39
CA MET A 5 8.48 10.98 13.26
C MET A 5 7.84 9.81 13.98
N GLU A 6 6.99 10.11 14.96
CA GLU A 6 6.27 9.09 15.70
C GLU A 6 5.28 8.37 14.75
N ARG A 7 5.12 7.06 14.94
CA ARG A 7 4.26 6.22 14.10
C ARG A 7 2.85 6.81 13.91
N ASP A 8 2.28 7.37 14.97
CA ASP A 8 0.92 7.94 14.96
C ASP A 8 0.86 9.22 14.13
N GLU A 9 1.93 10.00 14.10
CA GLU A 9 2.03 11.19 13.25
C GLU A 9 2.10 10.79 11.76
N LEU A 10 2.90 9.78 11.44
CA LEU A 10 2.98 9.22 10.08
C LEU A 10 1.62 8.68 9.62
N LEU A 11 0.92 7.96 10.50
CA LEU A 11 -0.42 7.46 10.21
C LEU A 11 -1.42 8.60 9.97
N ALA A 12 -1.44 9.61 10.85
CA ALA A 12 -2.33 10.76 10.70
C ALA A 12 -2.09 11.48 9.36
N GLN A 13 -0.83 11.62 8.95
CA GLN A 13 -0.48 12.19 7.65
C GLN A 13 -0.93 11.30 6.49
N MET A 14 -0.75 9.98 6.57
CA MET A 14 -1.19 9.06 5.51
C MET A 14 -2.71 9.08 5.30
N VAL A 15 -3.49 9.15 6.39
CA VAL A 15 -4.96 9.16 6.32
C VAL A 15 -5.52 10.49 5.84
N SER A 16 -4.86 11.61 6.18
CA SER A 16 -5.32 12.96 5.81
C SER A 16 -4.82 13.43 4.45
N ARG A 17 -3.79 12.79 3.88
CA ARG A 17 -3.20 13.19 2.61
C ARG A 17 -4.14 12.91 1.45
N SER A 18 -4.48 13.97 0.71
CA SER A 18 -5.17 13.83 -0.58
C SER A 18 -4.22 13.19 -1.58
N ALA A 19 -4.46 11.92 -1.88
CA ALA A 19 -3.77 11.20 -2.95
C ALA A 19 -4.74 10.99 -4.12
N GLU A 20 -4.23 11.02 -5.34
CA GLU A 20 -5.01 10.64 -6.51
C GLU A 20 -5.44 9.18 -6.36
N LEU A 21 -6.76 8.96 -6.40
CA LEU A 21 -7.32 7.62 -6.40
C LEU A 21 -7.12 7.02 -7.79
N SER A 22 -6.34 5.96 -7.89
CA SER A 22 -6.35 5.09 -9.06
C SER A 22 -7.75 4.50 -9.25
N SER A 23 -8.13 4.21 -10.50
CA SER A 23 -9.38 3.49 -10.77
C SER A 23 -9.40 2.17 -9.99
N PHE A 24 -10.55 1.86 -9.37
CA PHE A 24 -10.78 0.58 -8.70
C PHE A 24 -10.50 -0.58 -9.66
N GLY A 25 -9.50 -1.41 -9.34
CA GLY A 25 -9.16 -2.60 -10.13
C GLY A 25 -7.66 -2.75 -10.37
N ASP A 26 -6.89 -1.66 -10.40
CA ASP A 26 -5.45 -1.73 -10.71
C ASP A 26 -4.57 -1.64 -9.46
N TRP A 27 -4.75 -2.61 -8.57
CA TRP A 27 -3.93 -2.73 -7.36
C TRP A 27 -2.45 -3.02 -7.67
N VAL A 28 -2.18 -3.60 -8.84
CA VAL A 28 -0.83 -3.84 -9.33
C VAL A 28 -0.17 -2.52 -9.70
N ASP A 29 -0.86 -1.60 -10.38
CA ASP A 29 -0.35 -0.26 -10.66
C ASP A 29 -0.07 0.55 -9.40
N VAL A 30 -0.94 0.45 -8.37
CA VAL A 30 -0.69 1.09 -7.07
C VAL A 30 0.58 0.54 -6.42
N LEU A 31 0.79 -0.78 -6.46
CA LEU A 31 2.02 -1.40 -5.97
C LEU A 31 3.24 -1.04 -6.84
N GLY A 32 3.04 -0.83 -8.14
CA GLY A 32 4.04 -0.32 -9.07
C GLY A 32 4.56 1.05 -8.66
N ARG A 33 3.66 2.00 -8.34
CA ARG A 33 4.05 3.33 -7.82
C ARG A 33 4.83 3.24 -6.51
N PHE A 34 4.48 2.31 -5.63
CA PHE A 34 5.24 2.05 -4.41
C PHE A 34 6.65 1.51 -4.73
N ALA A 35 6.76 0.54 -5.65
CA ALA A 35 8.03 -0.01 -6.08
C ALA A 35 8.93 1.04 -6.75
N ASP A 36 8.36 1.94 -7.55
CA ASP A 36 9.08 3.07 -8.15
C ASP A 36 9.66 3.97 -7.06
N CYS A 37 8.85 4.36 -6.07
CA CYS A 37 9.31 5.16 -4.93
C CYS A 37 10.41 4.44 -4.14
N LEU A 38 10.24 3.13 -3.88
CA LEU A 38 11.22 2.32 -3.17
C LEU A 38 12.54 2.25 -3.96
N SER A 39 12.50 2.12 -5.28
CA SER A 39 13.70 2.09 -6.13
C SER A 39 14.53 3.37 -6.03
N LEU A 40 13.88 4.53 -5.85
CA LEU A 40 14.54 5.82 -5.71
C LEU A 40 15.22 5.98 -4.35
N VAL A 41 14.61 5.45 -3.29
CA VAL A 41 15.12 5.59 -1.92
C VAL A 41 15.98 4.43 -1.46
N SER A 42 15.93 3.26 -2.12
CA SER A 42 16.62 2.03 -1.72
C SER A 42 18.12 2.20 -1.55
N LYS A 43 18.76 3.06 -2.36
CA LYS A 43 20.19 3.37 -2.26
C LYS A 43 20.59 4.02 -0.93
N ARG A 44 19.62 4.51 -0.16
CA ARG A 44 19.80 5.18 1.14
C ARG A 44 19.34 4.32 2.31
N LEU A 45 18.89 3.10 2.04
CA LEU A 45 18.35 2.16 3.00
C LEU A 45 19.31 0.98 3.13
N GLU A 46 19.35 0.40 4.33
CA GLU A 46 19.99 -0.89 4.52
C GLU A 46 19.18 -1.99 3.80
N PRO A 47 19.82 -3.07 3.34
CA PRO A 47 19.11 -4.17 2.68
C PRO A 47 17.94 -4.72 3.49
N ALA A 48 18.09 -4.80 4.82
CA ALA A 48 17.03 -5.26 5.72
C ALA A 48 15.82 -4.29 5.77
N GLU A 49 16.04 -2.99 5.62
CA GLU A 49 14.96 -2.00 5.55
C GLU A 49 14.20 -2.10 4.23
N VAL A 50 14.91 -2.39 3.12
CA VAL A 50 14.28 -2.64 1.82
C VAL A 50 13.38 -3.88 1.89
N GLU A 51 13.87 -4.98 2.45
CA GLU A 51 13.07 -6.21 2.62
C GLU A 51 11.82 -5.96 3.49
N GLN A 52 11.96 -5.24 4.61
CA GLN A 52 10.80 -4.89 5.44
C GLN A 52 9.76 -4.05 4.69
N LEU A 53 10.19 -3.12 3.84
CA LEU A 53 9.28 -2.31 3.03
C LEU A 53 8.59 -3.15 1.95
N LEU A 54 9.28 -4.12 1.36
CA LEU A 54 8.69 -5.09 0.43
C LEU A 54 7.62 -5.95 1.11
N ASP A 55 7.90 -6.45 2.32
CA ASP A 55 6.96 -7.25 3.12
C ASP A 55 5.68 -6.46 3.48
N VAL A 56 5.84 -5.20 3.89
CA VAL A 56 4.72 -4.30 4.19
C VAL A 56 3.91 -4.01 2.93
N GLY A 57 4.55 -3.71 1.81
CA GLY A 57 3.88 -3.50 0.52
C GLY A 57 3.09 -4.73 0.06
N ALA A 58 3.65 -5.93 0.20
CA ALA A 58 2.98 -7.18 -0.12
C ALA A 58 1.76 -7.42 0.78
N THR A 59 1.87 -7.10 2.07
CA THR A 59 0.75 -7.20 3.02
C THR A 59 -0.40 -6.25 2.64
N PHE A 60 -0.10 -4.99 2.29
CA PHE A 60 -1.10 -4.04 1.82
C PHE A 60 -1.82 -4.54 0.57
N TYR A 61 -1.06 -4.98 -0.45
CA TYR A 61 -1.62 -5.50 -1.69
C TYR A 61 -2.57 -6.68 -1.45
N ARG A 62 -2.12 -7.70 -0.69
CA ARG A 62 -2.96 -8.88 -0.41
C ARG A 62 -4.23 -8.53 0.36
N THR A 63 -4.14 -7.60 1.30
CA THR A 63 -5.29 -7.15 2.10
C THR A 63 -6.31 -6.44 1.22
N LEU A 64 -5.87 -5.52 0.37
CA LEU A 64 -6.75 -4.76 -0.54
C LEU A 64 -7.34 -5.65 -1.64
N ALA A 65 -6.54 -6.51 -2.26
CA ALA A 65 -7.01 -7.48 -3.24
C ALA A 65 -8.06 -8.44 -2.65
N ARG A 66 -7.87 -8.87 -1.40
CA ARG A 66 -8.84 -9.69 -0.67
C ARG A 66 -10.14 -8.91 -0.41
N ALA A 67 -10.06 -7.66 0.06
CA ALA A 67 -11.23 -6.82 0.30
C ALA A 67 -12.05 -6.59 -0.98
N GLU A 68 -11.38 -6.37 -2.11
CA GLU A 68 -12.04 -6.25 -3.41
C GLU A 68 -12.73 -7.57 -3.83
N GLY A 69 -12.07 -8.71 -3.64
CA GLY A 69 -12.67 -10.02 -3.85
C GLY A 69 -13.95 -10.24 -3.02
N TYR A 70 -13.99 -9.77 -1.78
CA TYR A 70 -15.21 -9.78 -0.96
C TYR A 70 -16.31 -8.90 -1.55
N ARG A 71 -16.01 -7.67 -1.99
CA ARG A 71 -17.00 -6.77 -2.60
C ARG A 71 -17.62 -7.37 -3.86
N LEU A 72 -16.80 -7.97 -4.72
CA LEU A 72 -17.25 -8.58 -5.97
C LEU A 72 -18.10 -9.84 -5.72
N SER A 73 -17.73 -10.67 -4.74
CA SER A 73 -18.48 -11.88 -4.38
C SER A 73 -19.81 -11.60 -3.67
N THR A 74 -19.92 -10.51 -2.90
CA THR A 74 -21.19 -10.10 -2.27
C THR A 74 -22.13 -9.33 -3.20
N THR A 75 -21.65 -8.90 -4.36
CA THR A 75 -22.47 -8.19 -5.38
C THR A 75 -23.11 -9.16 -6.39
N LEU A 76 -22.72 -10.43 -6.40
CA LEU A 76 -23.36 -11.47 -7.23
C LEU A 76 -24.58 -12.06 -6.48
N PRO A 77 -25.80 -12.06 -7.08
CA PRO A 77 -26.95 -12.71 -6.46
C PRO A 77 -26.69 -14.22 -6.30
N PRO A 78 -27.30 -14.88 -5.29
CA PRO A 78 -27.21 -16.32 -5.17
C PRO A 78 -27.72 -16.95 -6.47
N LYS A 79 -26.89 -17.78 -7.10
CA LYS A 79 -27.33 -18.63 -8.22
C LYS A 79 -28.34 -19.62 -7.67
N GLY A 80 -29.63 -19.31 -7.86
CA GLY A 80 -30.72 -20.28 -7.78
C GLY A 80 -30.66 -21.26 -8.93
#